data_AF-A0A315ZGY3-F1
#
_entry.id   AF-A0A315ZGY3-F1
#
_cell.length_a   1.000
_cell.length_b   1.000
_cell.length_c   1.000
_cell.angle_alpha   90.00
_cell.angle_beta   90.00
_cell.angle_gamma   90.00
#
_symmetry.space_group_name_H-M   'P 1'
#
loop_
_entity.id
_entity.type
_entity.pdbx_description
1 polymer ?
#
loop_
_entity_poly.entity_id
_entity_poly.type
_entity_poly.pdbx_seq_one_letter_code
_entity_poly.pdbx_strand_id
1 'polypeptide(L)'
;MFSQLIKFSQMTNGYLLTMMFVTILSFAIANLLESFAKEVSRKPHHYDWWAILWKVMLLLNIFNNYWHTRFINILGSLGYVGIFVTLFGPLITFFTARLISNRDFNPLRITFFSLILIKHLWEFTGNYILFDEVTSWIIDVIQVLLTLILVFSCKKNEKVFKVLSLIYALVMLLSTTRIAIKDFPNEILNY
;
A
#
# COMPACT_ATOMS: atom_id res chain seq x y z
N MET A 1 2.42 12.91 39.46
CA MET A 1 1.13 12.21 39.29
C MET A 1 0.48 12.53 37.93
N PHE A 2 0.32 13.81 37.55
CA PHE A 2 -0.15 14.19 36.20
C PHE A 2 0.74 13.68 35.04
N SER A 3 2.07 13.67 35.22
CA SER A 3 3.01 13.13 34.21
C SER A 3 2.88 11.62 33.99
N GLN A 4 2.42 10.86 35.00
CA GLN A 4 2.17 9.43 34.89
C GLN A 4 0.80 9.15 34.26
N LEU A 5 -0.22 9.98 34.54
CA LEU A 5 -1.53 9.92 33.87
C LEU A 5 -1.43 10.24 32.37
N ILE A 6 -0.58 11.19 31.98
CA ILE A 6 -0.30 11.49 30.56
C ILE A 6 0.48 10.34 29.90
N LYS A 7 1.47 9.75 30.58
CA LYS A 7 2.17 8.55 30.08
C LYS A 7 1.23 7.34 29.93
N PHE A 8 0.32 7.13 30.88
CA PHE A 8 -0.68 6.07 30.81
C PHE A 8 -1.72 6.34 29.71
N SER A 9 -2.23 7.57 29.58
CA SER A 9 -3.18 7.89 28.50
C SER A 9 -2.55 7.81 27.11
N GLN A 10 -1.26 8.17 26.98
CA GLN A 10 -0.49 7.98 25.74
C GLN A 10 -0.23 6.50 25.43
N MET A 11 0.05 5.66 26.45
CA MET A 11 0.15 4.21 26.26
C MET A 11 -1.19 3.59 25.85
N THR A 12 -2.29 3.95 26.51
CA THR A 12 -3.62 3.40 26.20
C THR A 12 -4.13 3.87 24.84
N ASN A 13 -3.93 5.14 24.48
CA ASN A 13 -4.32 5.66 23.16
C ASN A 13 -3.45 5.07 22.05
N GLY A 14 -2.14 4.94 22.27
CA GLY A 14 -1.23 4.29 21.31
C GLY A 14 -1.57 2.81 21.10
N TYR A 15 -1.93 2.10 22.17
CA TYR A 15 -2.36 0.70 22.10
C TYR A 15 -3.69 0.54 21.35
N LEU A 16 -4.71 1.36 21.66
CA LEU A 16 -6.01 1.31 20.99
C LEU A 16 -5.88 1.66 19.49
N LEU A 17 -5.08 2.66 19.16
CA LEU A 17 -4.78 3.05 17.78
C LEU A 17 -4.08 1.93 17.01
N THR A 18 -3.09 1.28 17.63
CA THR A 18 -2.38 0.12 17.06
C THR A 18 -3.33 -1.06 16.84
N MET A 19 -4.24 -1.32 17.77
CA MET A 19 -5.24 -2.39 17.62
C MET A 19 -6.24 -2.08 16.50
N MET A 20 -6.73 -0.85 16.37
CA MET A 20 -7.58 -0.43 15.26
C MET A 20 -6.87 -0.58 13.92
N PHE A 21 -5.61 -0.15 13.85
CA PHE A 21 -4.74 -0.29 12.69
C PHE A 21 -4.58 -1.76 12.26
N VAL A 22 -4.17 -2.63 13.19
CA VAL A 22 -4.00 -4.07 12.94
C VAL A 22 -5.32 -4.70 12.50
N THR A 23 -6.44 -4.30 13.12
CA THR A 23 -7.76 -4.81 12.78
C THR A 23 -8.16 -4.46 11.35
N ILE A 24 -8.03 -3.18 10.95
CA ILE A 24 -8.38 -2.73 9.58
C ILE A 24 -7.54 -3.46 8.53
N LEU A 25 -6.23 -3.57 8.76
CA LEU A 25 -5.34 -4.30 7.84
C LEU A 25 -5.63 -5.79 7.81
N SER A 26 -5.95 -6.41 8.95
CA SER A 26 -6.34 -7.82 9.01
C SER A 26 -7.60 -8.10 8.21
N PHE A 27 -8.60 -7.20 8.29
CA PHE A 27 -9.78 -7.29 7.43
C PHE A 27 -9.46 -7.09 5.95
N ALA A 28 -8.55 -6.18 5.61
CA ALA A 28 -8.10 -6.00 4.24
C ALA A 28 -7.44 -7.27 3.68
N ILE A 29 -6.53 -7.88 4.45
CA ILE A 29 -5.88 -9.16 4.12
C ILE A 29 -6.93 -10.28 3.99
N ALA A 30 -7.85 -10.40 4.94
CA ALA A 30 -8.90 -11.41 4.91
C ALA A 30 -9.77 -11.31 3.65
N ASN A 31 -10.19 -10.09 3.27
CA ASN A 31 -10.95 -9.87 2.03
C ASN A 31 -10.17 -10.32 0.78
N LEU A 32 -8.87 -9.98 0.70
CA LEU A 32 -8.02 -10.36 -0.42
C LEU A 32 -7.83 -11.87 -0.51
N LEU A 33 -7.53 -12.53 0.61
CA LEU A 33 -7.33 -13.97 0.69
C LEU A 33 -8.62 -14.74 0.41
N GLU A 34 -9.76 -14.30 0.94
CA GLU A 34 -11.06 -14.92 0.68
C GLU A 34 -11.43 -14.80 -0.81
N SER A 35 -11.23 -13.62 -1.39
CA SER A 35 -11.48 -13.39 -2.82
C SER A 35 -10.53 -14.23 -3.70
N PHE A 36 -9.27 -14.33 -3.32
CA PHE A 36 -8.28 -15.16 -4.00
C PHE A 36 -8.64 -16.65 -3.94
N ALA A 37 -9.01 -17.17 -2.76
CA ALA A 37 -9.47 -18.55 -2.60
C ALA A 37 -10.72 -18.85 -3.44
N LYS A 38 -11.68 -17.92 -3.47
CA LYS A 38 -12.87 -18.01 -4.33
C LYS A 38 -12.51 -18.02 -5.81
N GLU A 39 -11.55 -17.22 -6.24
CA GLU A 39 -11.08 -17.22 -7.63
C GLU A 39 -10.36 -18.52 -7.98
N VAL A 40 -9.38 -18.95 -7.19
CA VAL A 40 -8.62 -20.20 -7.42
C VAL A 40 -9.54 -21.43 -7.43
N SER A 41 -10.59 -21.46 -6.60
CA SER A 41 -11.57 -22.57 -6.57
C SER A 41 -12.43 -22.68 -7.84
N ARG A 42 -12.48 -21.65 -8.70
CA ARG A 42 -13.17 -21.71 -10.00
C ARG A 42 -12.28 -22.38 -11.04
N LYS A 43 -12.90 -22.99 -12.06
CA LYS A 43 -12.18 -23.74 -13.13
C LYS A 43 -11.06 -22.89 -13.75
N PRO A 44 -9.89 -23.50 -14.06
CA PRO A 44 -8.66 -22.76 -14.37
C PRO A 44 -8.67 -21.92 -15.65
N HIS A 45 -9.63 -22.15 -16.54
CA HIS A 45 -9.75 -21.40 -17.80
C HIS A 45 -10.47 -20.05 -17.67
N HIS A 46 -10.95 -19.66 -16.49
CA HIS A 46 -11.70 -18.40 -16.29
C HIS A 46 -11.04 -17.45 -15.27
N TYR A 47 -9.76 -17.66 -14.94
CA TYR A 47 -9.06 -16.74 -14.05
C TYR A 47 -8.85 -15.40 -14.72
N ASP A 48 -9.27 -14.33 -14.04
CA ASP A 48 -8.82 -12.98 -14.33
C ASP A 48 -7.45 -12.79 -13.66
N TRP A 49 -6.41 -13.28 -14.35
CA TRP A 49 -5.01 -13.18 -13.91
C TRP A 49 -4.60 -11.75 -13.55
N TRP A 50 -5.25 -10.75 -14.15
CA TRP A 50 -5.01 -9.35 -13.86
C TRP A 50 -5.49 -8.99 -12.44
N ALA A 51 -6.71 -9.39 -12.07
CA ALA A 51 -7.26 -9.10 -10.75
C ALA A 51 -6.46 -9.83 -9.65
N ILE A 52 -6.07 -11.07 -9.93
CA ILE A 52 -5.19 -11.86 -9.06
C ILE A 52 -3.88 -11.12 -8.79
N LEU A 53 -3.19 -10.64 -9.83
CA LEU A 53 -1.87 -10.05 -9.70
C LEU A 53 -1.92 -8.73 -8.90
N TRP A 54 -2.96 -7.92 -9.10
CA TRP A 54 -3.18 -6.73 -8.28
C TRP A 54 -3.47 -7.03 -6.81
N LYS A 55 -4.18 -8.12 -6.50
CA LYS A 55 -4.36 -8.57 -5.11
C LYS A 55 -3.03 -8.96 -4.49
N VAL A 56 -2.17 -9.66 -5.23
CA VAL A 56 -0.80 -9.99 -4.79
C VAL A 56 0.02 -8.74 -4.54
N MET A 57 -0.03 -7.75 -5.46
CA MET A 57 0.66 -6.47 -5.28
C MET A 57 0.18 -5.71 -4.03
N LEU A 58 -1.13 -5.67 -3.78
CA LEU A 58 -1.68 -5.06 -2.57
C LEU A 58 -1.25 -5.80 -1.30
N LEU A 59 -1.21 -7.14 -1.31
CA LEU A 59 -0.71 -7.92 -0.18
C LEU A 59 0.76 -7.62 0.11
N LEU A 60 1.61 -7.63 -0.93
CA LEU A 60 3.02 -7.28 -0.79
C LEU A 60 3.21 -5.89 -0.20
N ASN A 61 2.43 -4.93 -0.69
CA ASN A 61 2.45 -3.58 -0.18
C ASN A 61 1.98 -3.51 1.29
N ILE A 62 0.91 -4.23 1.67
CA ILE A 62 0.45 -4.30 3.06
C ILE A 62 1.55 -4.82 3.98
N PHE A 63 2.18 -5.94 3.63
CA PHE A 63 3.23 -6.54 4.45
C PHE A 63 4.48 -5.65 4.53
N ASN A 64 4.86 -5.03 3.42
CA ASN A 64 6.02 -4.15 3.39
C ASN A 64 5.81 -2.86 4.21
N ASN A 65 4.69 -2.16 3.98
CA ASN A 65 4.53 -0.81 4.51
C ASN A 65 4.06 -0.79 5.97
N TYR A 66 3.35 -1.84 6.41
CA TYR A 66 2.65 -1.80 7.69
C TYR A 66 3.11 -2.85 8.71
N TRP A 67 3.83 -3.90 8.30
CA TRP A 67 4.24 -4.99 9.20
C TRP A 67 5.63 -4.78 9.83
N HIS A 68 6.36 -3.74 9.44
CA HIS A 68 7.61 -3.37 10.10
C HIS A 68 7.31 -2.73 11.47
N THR A 69 7.82 -3.35 12.53
CA THR A 69 7.74 -2.89 13.93
C THR A 69 8.25 -1.45 14.13
N ARG A 70 9.11 -0.95 13.24
CA ARG A 70 9.56 0.46 13.25
C ARG A 70 8.44 1.46 12.97
N PHE A 71 7.50 1.15 12.07
CA PHE A 71 6.39 2.04 11.75
C PHE A 71 5.58 2.34 13.02
N ILE A 72 5.25 1.29 13.78
CA ILE A 72 4.52 1.38 15.06
C ILE A 72 5.28 2.24 16.09
N ASN A 73 6.60 2.12 16.15
CA ASN A 73 7.42 2.90 17.09
C ASN A 73 7.46 4.41 16.76
N ILE A 74 7.57 4.77 15.47
CA ILE A 74 7.62 6.18 15.07
C ILE A 74 6.26 6.87 15.26
N LEU A 75 5.15 6.13 15.11
CA LEU A 75 3.80 6.66 15.32
C LEU A 75 3.57 7.16 16.75
N GLY A 76 4.18 6.52 17.74
CA GLY A 76 4.15 7.01 19.13
C GLY A 76 4.85 8.36 19.33
N SER A 77 5.80 8.71 18.46
CA SER A 77 6.58 9.95 18.55
C SER A 77 5.92 11.16 17.87
N LEU A 78 5.00 10.93 16.91
CA LEU A 78 4.38 11.97 16.08
C LEU A 78 3.07 12.55 16.65
N GLY A 79 2.62 12.11 17.84
CA GLY A 79 1.42 12.62 18.50
C GLY A 79 0.16 12.54 17.61
N TYR A 80 -0.62 13.62 17.55
CA TYR A 80 -1.87 13.65 16.76
C TYR A 80 -1.64 13.54 15.24
N VAL A 81 -0.51 13.99 14.71
CA VAL A 81 -0.19 13.84 13.28
C VAL A 81 0.04 12.37 12.93
N GLY A 82 0.68 11.62 13.85
CA GLY A 82 0.80 10.17 13.77
C GLY A 82 -0.56 9.47 13.66
N ILE A 83 -1.58 9.95 14.38
CA ILE A 83 -2.95 9.41 14.34
C ILE A 83 -3.56 9.51 12.93
N PHE A 84 -3.45 10.66 12.27
CA PHE A 84 -3.98 10.81 10.91
C PHE A 84 -3.26 9.89 9.91
N VAL A 85 -1.93 9.78 10.04
CA VAL A 85 -1.10 8.90 9.20
C VAL A 85 -1.44 7.42 9.40
N THR A 86 -1.63 6.99 10.66
CA THR A 86 -2.02 5.62 10.99
C THR A 86 -3.40 5.21 10.50
N LEU A 87 -4.35 6.15 10.40
CA LEU A 87 -5.72 5.81 10.04
C LEU A 87 -5.90 5.85 8.53
N PHE A 88 -5.39 6.90 7.87
CA PHE A 88 -5.72 7.16 6.48
C PHE A 88 -5.11 6.13 5.52
N GLY A 89 -3.84 5.76 5.70
CA GLY A 89 -3.15 4.77 4.84
C GLY A 89 -3.83 3.40 4.85
N PRO A 90 -4.04 2.79 6.03
CA PRO A 90 -4.77 1.53 6.17
C PRO A 90 -6.23 1.58 5.71
N LEU A 91 -6.93 2.71 5.94
CA LEU A 91 -8.30 2.85 5.44
C LEU A 91 -8.35 2.85 3.92
N ILE A 92 -7.50 3.63 3.25
CA ILE A 92 -7.43 3.62 1.78
C ILE A 92 -7.08 2.21 1.28
N THR A 93 -6.14 1.54 1.96
CA THR A 93 -5.73 0.18 1.63
C THR A 93 -6.89 -0.82 1.79
N PHE A 94 -7.67 -0.72 2.86
CA PHE A 94 -8.86 -1.53 3.08
C PHE A 94 -9.93 -1.31 2.01
N PHE A 95 -10.25 -0.06 1.66
CA PHE A 95 -11.22 0.22 0.60
C PHE A 95 -10.75 -0.28 -0.76
N THR A 96 -9.46 -0.11 -1.06
CA THR A 96 -8.84 -0.63 -2.29
C THR A 96 -8.95 -2.16 -2.35
N ALA A 97 -8.59 -2.84 -1.26
CA ALA A 97 -8.71 -4.29 -1.12
C ALA A 97 -10.15 -4.78 -1.30
N ARG A 98 -11.13 -4.04 -0.74
CA ARG A 98 -12.56 -4.35 -0.87
C ARG A 98 -13.05 -4.21 -2.31
N LEU A 99 -12.61 -3.17 -3.04
CA LEU A 99 -13.03 -2.94 -4.43
C LEU A 99 -12.55 -4.07 -5.34
N ILE A 100 -11.28 -4.45 -5.27
CA ILE A 100 -10.74 -5.53 -6.10
C ILE A 100 -11.25 -6.92 -5.72
N SER A 101 -11.71 -7.07 -4.47
CA SER A 101 -12.31 -8.32 -4.00
C SER A 101 -13.75 -8.51 -4.49
N ASN A 102 -14.38 -7.48 -5.05
CA ASN A 102 -15.74 -7.52 -5.55
C ASN A 102 -15.84 -8.33 -6.85
N ARG A 103 -16.88 -9.17 -6.98
CA ARG A 103 -17.14 -9.99 -8.17
C ARG A 103 -17.41 -9.14 -9.41
N ASP A 104 -18.06 -7.99 -9.23
CA ASP A 104 -18.33 -7.02 -10.29
C ASP A 104 -17.27 -5.90 -10.28
N PHE A 105 -15.99 -6.29 -10.37
CA PHE A 105 -14.88 -5.34 -10.36
C PHE A 105 -14.93 -4.37 -11.55
N ASN A 106 -15.48 -4.79 -12.70
CA ASN A 106 -15.44 -4.03 -13.94
C ASN A 106 -15.94 -2.57 -13.87
N PRO A 107 -17.12 -2.28 -13.31
CA PRO A 107 -17.55 -0.89 -13.13
C PRO A 107 -16.69 -0.12 -12.10
N LEU A 108 -16.05 -0.80 -11.16
CA LEU A 108 -15.28 -0.22 -10.05
C LEU A 108 -13.82 0.08 -10.39
N ARG A 109 -13.42 -0.29 -11.61
CA ARG A 109 -12.08 -0.18 -12.18
C ARG A 109 -11.44 1.21 -12.00
N ILE A 110 -12.16 2.27 -12.37
CA ILE A 110 -11.64 3.65 -12.26
C ILE A 110 -11.47 4.04 -10.79
N THR A 111 -12.47 3.75 -9.95
CA THR A 111 -12.43 4.04 -8.51
C THR A 111 -11.26 3.33 -7.83
N PHE A 112 -11.00 2.08 -8.20
CA PHE A 112 -9.86 1.31 -7.70
C PHE A 112 -8.52 1.99 -8.03
N PHE A 113 -8.32 2.39 -9.28
CA PHE A 113 -7.10 3.10 -9.67
C PHE A 113 -6.96 4.47 -9.00
N SER A 114 -8.05 5.21 -8.84
CA SER A 114 -8.04 6.46 -8.09
C SER A 114 -7.62 6.26 -6.63
N LEU A 115 -8.15 5.22 -5.95
CA LEU A 115 -7.75 4.93 -4.57
C LEU A 115 -6.30 4.46 -4.46
N ILE A 116 -5.81 3.64 -5.40
CA ILE A 116 -4.39 3.25 -5.44
C ILE A 116 -3.48 4.46 -5.64
N LEU A 117 -3.86 5.39 -6.51
CA LEU A 117 -3.08 6.59 -6.75
C LEU A 117 -3.08 7.52 -5.52
N ILE A 118 -4.24 7.68 -4.87
CA ILE A 118 -4.35 8.43 -3.61
C ILE A 118 -3.51 7.76 -2.51
N LYS A 119 -3.53 6.43 -2.41
CA LYS A 119 -2.69 5.66 -1.49
C LYS A 119 -1.21 5.93 -1.73
N HIS A 120 -0.77 5.87 -2.99
CA HIS A 120 0.63 6.09 -3.35
C HIS A 120 1.07 7.53 -3.04
N LEU A 121 0.22 8.52 -3.34
CA LEU A 121 0.48 9.91 -2.99
C LEU A 121 0.53 10.11 -1.46
N TRP A 122 -0.32 9.43 -0.72
CA TRP A 122 -0.31 9.46 0.75
C TRP A 122 0.98 8.87 1.31
N GLU A 123 1.38 7.70 0.85
CA GLU A 123 2.62 7.02 1.26
C GLU A 123 3.84 7.86 0.88
N PHE A 124 3.86 8.43 -0.33
CA PHE A 124 4.91 9.34 -0.76
C PHE A 124 4.98 10.59 0.13
N THR A 125 3.84 11.20 0.44
CA THR A 125 3.77 12.40 1.30
C THR A 125 4.19 12.09 2.72
N GLY A 126 3.73 10.95 3.27
CA GLY A 126 4.09 10.48 4.61
C GLY A 126 5.59 10.24 4.73
N ASN A 127 6.17 9.47 3.81
CA ASN A 127 7.61 9.23 3.79
C ASN A 127 8.39 10.55 3.58
N TYR A 128 7.96 11.41 2.66
CA TYR A 128 8.71 12.65 2.38
C TYR A 128 8.67 13.69 3.51
N ILE A 129 7.53 13.82 4.19
CA ILE A 129 7.31 14.89 5.18
C ILE A 129 7.60 14.42 6.61
N LEU A 130 7.34 13.15 6.93
CA LEU A 130 7.29 12.68 8.32
C LEU A 130 8.33 11.63 8.66
N PHE A 131 8.79 10.85 7.68
CA PHE A 131 9.73 9.75 7.91
C PHE A 131 10.93 9.93 6.99
N ASP A 132 12.00 10.59 7.47
CA ASP A 132 13.24 10.77 6.68
C ASP A 132 13.94 9.43 6.31
N GLU A 133 13.36 8.30 6.70
CA GLU A 133 13.74 6.95 6.32
C GLU A 133 13.15 6.56 4.97
N VAL A 134 14.04 6.23 4.03
CA VAL A 134 13.71 5.65 2.75
C VAL A 134 13.18 4.24 2.94
N THR A 135 11.93 4.01 2.53
CA THR A 135 11.35 2.67 2.40
C THR A 135 12.06 1.89 1.29
N SER A 136 12.06 0.55 1.38
CA SER A 136 12.76 -0.36 0.48
C SER A 136 12.37 -0.14 -1.00
N TRP A 137 13.16 0.66 -1.71
CA TRP A 137 12.98 0.99 -3.13
C TRP A 137 12.91 -0.25 -4.03
N ILE A 138 13.48 -1.36 -3.57
CA ILE A 138 13.45 -2.67 -4.23
C ILE A 138 12.01 -3.15 -4.42
N ILE A 139 11.15 -2.97 -3.42
CA ILE A 139 9.75 -3.45 -3.48
C ILE A 139 8.92 -2.59 -4.43
N ASP A 140 9.19 -1.29 -4.48
CA ASP A 140 8.57 -0.41 -5.46
C ASP A 140 9.03 -0.76 -6.90
N VAL A 141 10.31 -1.12 -7.09
CA VAL A 141 10.80 -1.63 -8.39
C VAL A 141 10.11 -2.94 -8.78
N ILE A 142 9.94 -3.88 -7.84
CA ILE A 142 9.19 -5.12 -8.09
C ILE A 142 7.74 -4.79 -8.48
N GLN A 143 7.10 -3.84 -7.80
CA GLN A 143 5.73 -3.41 -8.13
C GLN A 143 5.66 -2.75 -9.51
N VAL A 144 6.64 -1.93 -9.90
CA VAL A 144 6.73 -1.37 -11.26
C VAL A 144 6.83 -2.48 -12.31
N LEU A 145 7.72 -3.45 -12.10
CA LEU A 145 7.90 -4.58 -13.02
C LEU A 145 6.61 -5.40 -13.16
N LEU A 146 5.96 -5.73 -12.05
CA LEU A 146 4.68 -6.44 -12.05
C LEU A 146 3.57 -5.65 -12.78
N THR A 147 3.53 -4.33 -12.60
CA THR A 147 2.59 -3.45 -13.30
C THR A 147 2.85 -3.43 -14.81
N LEU A 148 4.12 -3.39 -15.22
CA LEU A 148 4.48 -3.43 -16.64
C LEU A 148 4.13 -4.77 -17.27
N ILE A 149 4.42 -5.89 -16.59
CA ILE A 149 4.00 -7.23 -17.02
C ILE A 149 2.48 -7.28 -17.24
N LEU A 150 1.69 -6.65 -16.36
CA LEU A 150 0.24 -6.54 -16.51
C LEU A 150 -0.18 -5.72 -17.74
N VAL A 151 0.47 -4.59 -18.00
CA VAL A 151 0.20 -3.77 -19.19
C VAL A 151 0.39 -4.58 -20.48
N PHE A 152 1.44 -5.39 -20.56
CA PHE A 152 1.75 -6.22 -21.72
C PHE A 152 0.88 -7.48 -21.82
N SER A 153 0.53 -8.09 -20.69
CA SER A 153 -0.26 -9.34 -20.65
C SER A 153 -1.77 -9.13 -20.81
N CYS A 154 -2.26 -7.91 -20.61
CA CYS A 154 -3.68 -7.57 -20.69
C CYS A 154 -4.20 -7.61 -22.15
N LYS A 155 -5.42 -8.11 -22.38
CA LYS A 155 -6.01 -8.29 -23.72
C LYS A 155 -6.20 -6.94 -24.43
N LYS A 156 -6.19 -6.95 -25.77
CA LYS A 156 -6.26 -5.75 -26.64
C LYS A 156 -7.50 -4.88 -26.43
N ASN A 157 -8.60 -5.47 -25.93
CA ASN A 157 -9.88 -4.78 -25.70
C ASN A 157 -9.95 -4.00 -24.37
N GLU A 158 -8.93 -4.08 -23.52
CA GLU A 158 -8.92 -3.41 -22.21
C GLU A 158 -8.00 -2.17 -22.22
N LYS A 159 -8.22 -1.24 -23.17
CA LYS A 159 -7.37 -0.06 -23.33
C LYS A 159 -7.30 0.82 -22.07
N VAL A 160 -8.43 1.03 -21.41
CA VAL A 160 -8.50 1.81 -20.16
C VAL A 160 -7.62 1.19 -19.07
N PHE A 161 -7.51 -0.14 -19.03
CA PHE A 161 -6.70 -0.90 -18.05
C PHE A 161 -5.23 -0.63 -18.24
N LYS A 162 -4.78 -0.73 -19.48
CA LYS A 162 -3.40 -0.48 -19.87
C LYS A 162 -3.01 0.95 -19.56
N VAL A 163 -3.86 1.92 -19.89
CA VAL A 163 -3.59 3.34 -19.64
C VAL A 163 -3.47 3.63 -18.14
N LEU A 164 -4.43 3.19 -17.32
CA LEU A 164 -4.40 3.44 -15.88
C LEU A 164 -3.23 2.72 -15.17
N SER A 165 -2.93 1.48 -15.57
CA SER A 165 -1.77 0.73 -15.06
C SER A 165 -0.46 1.41 -15.46
N LEU A 166 -0.36 1.95 -16.67
CA LEU A 166 0.83 2.65 -17.15
C LEU A 166 1.02 4.00 -16.45
N ILE A 167 -0.06 4.76 -16.21
CA ILE A 167 -0.01 5.97 -15.39
C ILE A 167 0.49 5.64 -13.98
N TYR A 168 -0.05 4.59 -13.36
CA TYR A 168 0.41 4.16 -12.04
C TYR A 168 1.89 3.74 -12.04
N ALA A 169 2.34 2.96 -13.03
CA ALA A 169 3.74 2.57 -13.17
C ALA A 169 4.66 3.78 -13.32
N LEU A 170 4.27 4.79 -14.10
CA LEU A 170 5.04 6.04 -14.25
C LEU A 170 5.16 6.79 -12.92
N VAL A 171 4.08 6.89 -12.15
CA VAL A 171 4.10 7.53 -10.83
C VAL A 171 5.03 6.79 -9.87
N MET A 172 5.00 5.45 -9.85
CA MET A 172 5.91 4.65 -9.04
C MET A 172 7.38 4.74 -9.51
N LEU A 173 7.62 4.85 -10.82
CA LEU A 173 8.96 5.08 -11.37
C LEU A 173 9.52 6.44 -10.94
N LEU A 174 8.70 7.48 -10.90
CA LEU A 174 9.11 8.80 -10.41
C LEU A 174 9.43 8.79 -8.91
N SER A 175 8.70 8.03 -8.08
CA SER A 175 9.04 7.89 -6.67
C SER A 175 10.33 7.10 -6.46
N THR A 176 10.52 5.99 -7.16
CA THR A 176 11.73 5.13 -7.05
C THR A 176 13.00 5.83 -7.54
N THR A 177 12.96 6.49 -8.70
CA THR A 177 14.12 7.21 -9.25
C THR A 177 14.57 8.33 -8.33
N ARG A 178 13.63 9.06 -7.71
CA ARG A 178 13.96 10.12 -6.76
C ARG A 178 14.59 9.57 -5.48
N ILE A 179 14.08 8.43 -4.98
CA ILE A 179 14.66 7.74 -3.83
C ILE A 179 16.09 7.28 -4.13
N ALA A 180 16.30 6.63 -5.28
CA ALA A 180 17.61 6.18 -5.72
C ALA A 180 18.62 7.35 -5.83
N ILE A 181 18.17 8.52 -6.30
CA ILE A 181 19.00 9.74 -6.38
C ILE A 181 19.31 10.33 -4.99
N LYS A 182 18.44 10.19 -3.98
CA LYS A 182 18.71 10.65 -2.60
C LYS A 182 19.72 9.76 -1.89
N ASP A 183 19.70 8.44 -2.15
CA ASP A 183 20.59 7.47 -1.51
C ASP A 183 21.98 7.39 -2.17
N PHE A 184 22.08 7.54 -3.50
CA PHE A 184 23.34 7.47 -4.24
C PHE A 184 24.47 8.43 -3.77
N PRO A 185 24.21 9.71 -3.42
CA PRO A 185 25.28 10.62 -3.00
C PRO A 185 25.90 10.28 -1.63
N ASN A 186 25.22 9.49 -0.78
CA ASN A 186 25.73 9.16 0.56
C ASN A 186 26.67 7.95 0.58
N GLU A 187 26.61 7.07 -0.42
CA GLU A 187 27.50 5.91 -0.50
C GLU A 187 28.87 6.25 -1.10
N ILE A 188 28.95 7.26 -1.98
CA ILE A 188 30.21 7.68 -2.64
C ILE A 188 31.08 8.55 -1.72
N LEU A 189 30.50 9.20 -0.70
CA LEU A 189 31.24 10.04 0.26
C LEU A 189 31.73 9.28 1.52
N ASN A 190 31.42 7.99 1.63
CA ASN A 190 31.82 7.14 2.77
C ASN A 190 32.88 6.08 2.39
N TYR A 191 33.54 6.24 1.25
CA TYR A 191 34.73 5.46 0.85
C TYR A 191 35.93 6.38 0.59
#